data_AF-A0A941L4R2-F1
#
_entry.id   AF-A0A941L4R2-F1
#
_cell.length_a   1.000
_cell.length_b   1.000
_cell.length_c   1.000
_cell.angle_alpha   90.00
_cell.angle_beta   90.00
_cell.angle_gamma   90.00
#
_symmetry.space_group_name_H-M   'P 1'
#
loop_
_entity.id
_entity.type
_entity.pdbx_description
1 polymer ?
#
loop_
_entity_poly.entity_id
_entity_poly.type
_entity_poly.pdbx_seq_one_letter_code
_entity_poly.pdbx_strand_id
1 'polypeptide(L)'
;MRVLSLIFLFGFLISCSENQTFSPSEDIEFGAPYSIIKTSDMPAITNGILNSRVGYSGCNPDHEFELKSNTDNSVTEIWLFKKTSQQCEAYFEEEREFTLSESILRSDKIILITPSEERISLK
;
A
#
# COMPACT_ATOMS: atom_id res chain seq x y z
N MET A 1 -57.83 -36.99 1.57
CA MET A 1 -57.37 -37.05 2.98
C MET A 1 -55.85 -36.88 2.94
N ARG A 2 -55.25 -35.69 3.14
CA ARG A 2 -55.06 -34.89 4.38
C ARG A 2 -54.57 -35.70 5.58
N VAL A 3 -53.24 -35.73 5.77
CA VAL A 3 -52.51 -35.73 7.06
C VAL A 3 -51.12 -35.12 6.74
N LEU A 4 -50.81 -33.86 7.04
CA LEU A 4 -50.39 -33.22 8.31
C LEU A 4 -48.89 -33.35 8.63
N SER A 5 -48.37 -32.23 9.16
CA SER A 5 -47.11 -32.02 9.90
C SER A 5 -45.83 -31.78 9.10
N LEU A 6 -44.94 -30.87 9.49
CA LEU A 6 -44.93 -29.65 10.32
C LEU A 6 -43.43 -29.25 10.31
N ILE A 7 -43.12 -27.99 9.96
CA ILE A 7 -42.08 -27.11 10.57
C ILE A 7 -40.62 -27.62 10.69
N PHE A 8 -39.68 -26.84 10.14
CA PHE A 8 -38.54 -26.17 10.81
C PHE A 8 -37.59 -25.63 9.71
N LEU A 9 -37.62 -24.35 9.33
CA LEU A 9 -36.96 -23.21 9.99
C LEU A 9 -35.48 -23.50 10.31
N PHE A 10 -34.61 -23.23 9.33
CA PHE A 10 -33.23 -22.85 9.58
C PHE A 10 -32.92 -21.61 8.75
N GLY A 11 -33.04 -20.46 9.40
CA GLY A 11 -32.38 -19.24 8.96
C GLY A 11 -30.89 -19.44 9.11
N PHE A 12 -30.17 -19.41 7.99
CA PHE A 12 -28.76 -19.03 8.01
C PHE A 12 -28.67 -17.59 7.52
N LEU A 13 -28.61 -16.72 8.51
CA LEU A 13 -27.99 -15.40 8.40
C LEU A 13 -26.58 -15.62 7.84
N ILE A 14 -26.38 -15.30 6.57
CA ILE A 14 -25.07 -14.82 6.14
C ILE A 14 -25.29 -13.38 5.74
N SER A 15 -25.22 -12.56 6.79
CA SER A 15 -24.83 -11.17 6.68
C SER A 15 -23.59 -11.14 5.79
N CYS A 16 -23.74 -10.74 4.53
CA CYS A 16 -22.63 -10.16 3.80
C CYS A 16 -22.36 -8.83 4.52
N SER A 17 -21.58 -8.92 5.60
CA SER A 17 -20.80 -7.80 6.12
C SER A 17 -20.26 -7.08 4.90
N GLU A 18 -20.60 -5.80 4.78
CA GLU A 18 -20.00 -4.91 3.81
C GLU A 18 -18.49 -5.18 3.81
N ASN A 19 -18.02 -5.87 2.78
CA ASN A 19 -16.66 -5.66 2.34
C ASN A 19 -16.71 -4.21 1.87
N GLN A 20 -16.35 -3.29 2.76
CA GLN A 20 -15.93 -1.96 2.37
C GLN A 20 -14.71 -2.20 1.48
N THR A 21 -14.99 -2.39 0.19
CA THR A 21 -14.01 -2.20 -0.86
C THR A 21 -13.59 -0.76 -0.70
N PHE A 22 -12.46 -0.54 -0.02
CA PHE A 22 -11.70 0.69 -0.19
C PHE A 22 -11.53 0.82 -1.69
N SER A 23 -12.25 1.76 -2.29
CA SER A 23 -12.02 2.11 -3.67
C SER A 23 -10.55 2.52 -3.72
N PRO A 24 -9.70 1.85 -4.52
CA PRO A 24 -8.38 2.38 -4.80
C PRO A 24 -8.56 3.85 -5.19
N SER A 25 -7.70 4.73 -4.71
CA SER A 25 -7.58 6.04 -5.34
C SER A 25 -7.13 5.76 -6.78
N GLU A 26 -8.07 5.78 -7.73
CA GLU A 26 -7.83 5.42 -9.15
C GLU A 26 -6.81 6.34 -9.85
N ASP A 27 -6.19 7.28 -9.12
CA ASP A 27 -5.33 8.34 -9.63
C ASP A 27 -3.94 8.40 -8.96
N ILE A 28 -3.40 7.31 -8.41
CA ILE A 28 -2.02 7.34 -7.86
C ILE A 28 -0.99 7.41 -8.99
N GLU A 29 -0.23 8.50 -9.03
CA GLU A 29 0.93 8.63 -9.90
C GLU A 29 2.21 8.16 -9.18
N PHE A 30 2.89 7.17 -9.77
CA PHE A 30 4.16 6.62 -9.27
C PHE A 30 5.40 7.19 -9.98
N GLY A 31 5.23 7.93 -11.07
CA GLY A 31 6.32 8.45 -11.89
C GLY A 31 6.98 7.37 -12.75
N ALA A 32 8.31 7.41 -12.87
CA ALA A 32 9.04 6.42 -13.67
C ALA A 32 8.97 5.01 -13.05
N PRO A 33 9.13 3.92 -13.84
CA PRO A 33 9.00 2.56 -13.32
C PRO A 33 10.02 2.21 -12.22
N TYR A 34 9.52 1.52 -11.19
CA TYR A 34 10.29 0.89 -10.13
C TYR A 34 9.45 -0.19 -9.43
N SER A 35 10.07 -0.92 -8.51
CA SER A 35 9.42 -1.88 -7.64
C SER A 35 9.83 -1.67 -6.19
N ILE A 36 8.95 -2.03 -5.26
CA ILE A 36 9.29 -2.15 -3.84
C ILE A 36 9.76 -3.59 -3.60
N ILE A 37 10.97 -3.76 -3.08
CA ILE A 37 11.55 -5.05 -2.74
C ILE A 37 11.22 -5.35 -1.28
N LYS A 38 10.48 -6.43 -1.05
CA LYS A 38 10.08 -6.88 0.28
C LYS A 38 11.11 -7.85 0.83
N THR A 39 11.49 -7.65 2.08
CA THR A 39 12.32 -8.58 2.86
C THR A 39 11.61 -8.92 4.17
N SER A 40 12.24 -9.65 5.09
CA SER A 40 11.67 -9.87 6.42
C SER A 40 11.53 -8.57 7.22
N ASP A 41 12.36 -7.57 6.92
CA ASP A 41 12.54 -6.38 7.75
C ASP A 41 12.11 -5.08 7.05
N MET A 42 11.77 -5.14 5.74
CA MET A 42 11.37 -3.99 4.94
C MET A 42 10.23 -4.32 3.95
N PRO A 43 9.35 -3.35 3.63
CA PRO A 43 9.31 -1.98 4.13
C PRO A 43 8.79 -1.88 5.57
N ALA A 44 9.33 -0.97 6.37
CA ALA A 44 8.96 -0.80 7.78
C ALA A 44 9.10 0.66 8.24
N ILE A 45 8.33 1.04 9.27
CA ILE A 45 8.47 2.33 9.94
C ILE A 45 9.20 2.12 11.26
N THR A 46 10.39 2.72 11.39
CA THR A 46 11.18 2.69 12.63
C THR A 46 11.48 4.11 13.06
N ASN A 47 11.12 4.48 14.30
CA ASN A 47 11.35 5.83 14.85
C ASN A 47 10.86 6.98 13.95
N GLY A 48 9.71 6.78 13.29
CA GLY A 48 9.12 7.79 12.39
C GLY A 48 9.76 7.88 11.00
N ILE A 49 10.66 6.95 10.67
CA ILE A 49 11.32 6.86 9.35
C ILE A 49 10.76 5.64 8.61
N LEU A 50 10.21 5.85 7.43
CA LEU A 50 9.94 4.77 6.48
C LEU A 50 11.25 4.30 5.88
N ASN A 51 11.59 3.04 6.09
CA ASN A 51 12.68 2.34 5.46
C ASN A 51 12.09 1.45 4.36
N SER A 52 12.56 1.62 3.13
CA SER A 52 12.10 0.84 2.00
C SER A 52 13.24 0.50 1.06
N ARG A 53 13.22 -0.68 0.46
CA ARG A 53 14.14 -1.05 -0.61
C ARG A 53 13.44 -0.93 -1.95
N VAL A 54 14.06 -0.25 -2.90
CA VAL A 54 13.52 -0.03 -4.25
C VAL A 54 14.42 -0.69 -5.29
N GLY A 55 13.80 -1.23 -6.34
CA GLY A 55 14.49 -1.78 -7.51
C GLY A 55 14.04 -1.09 -8.79
N TYR A 56 14.98 -0.66 -9.64
CA TYR A 56 14.66 0.03 -10.90
C TYR A 56 15.77 -0.08 -11.94
N SER A 57 15.41 0.18 -13.20
CA SER A 57 16.37 0.36 -14.29
C SER A 57 16.78 1.83 -14.45
N GLY A 58 18.04 2.07 -14.83
CA GLY A 58 18.62 3.41 -14.96
C GLY A 58 20.01 3.41 -15.60
N CYS A 59 20.56 4.59 -15.84
CA CYS A 59 21.92 4.76 -16.35
C CYS A 59 22.94 4.94 -15.21
N ASN A 60 22.46 5.33 -14.02
CA ASN A 60 23.22 5.48 -12.79
C ASN A 60 22.28 5.25 -11.59
N PRO A 61 22.80 5.09 -10.35
CA PRO A 61 21.95 4.90 -9.16
C PRO A 61 21.40 6.22 -8.57
N ASP A 62 21.72 7.38 -9.13
CA ASP A 62 21.35 8.69 -8.56
C ASP A 62 19.92 9.10 -8.94
N HIS A 63 18.95 8.22 -8.67
CA HIS A 63 17.54 8.47 -8.94
C HIS A 63 16.85 9.15 -7.76
N GLU A 64 15.96 10.11 -8.03
CA GLU A 64 15.23 10.82 -6.99
C GLU A 64 13.84 10.20 -6.77
N PHE A 65 13.48 10.05 -5.49
CA PHE A 65 12.18 9.59 -5.05
C PHE A 65 11.58 10.62 -4.09
N GLU A 66 10.26 10.78 -4.13
CA GLU A 66 9.50 11.60 -3.20
C GLU A 66 8.44 10.76 -2.51
N LEU A 67 8.34 10.86 -1.19
CA LEU A 67 7.24 10.28 -0.44
C LEU A 67 5.98 11.14 -0.62
N LYS A 68 4.92 10.52 -1.12
CA LYS A 68 3.59 11.10 -1.22
C LYS A 68 2.66 10.44 -0.21
N SER A 69 1.61 11.16 0.16
CA SER A 69 0.62 10.66 1.13
C SER A 69 -0.77 11.23 0.87
N ASN A 70 -1.79 10.43 1.11
CA ASN A 70 -3.18 10.86 1.24
C ASN A 70 -3.73 10.36 2.58
N THR A 71 -4.43 11.21 3.31
CA THR A 71 -4.98 10.85 4.63
C THR A 71 -6.47 11.09 4.63
N ASP A 72 -7.23 10.05 4.95
CA ASP A 72 -8.67 10.10 5.14
C ASP A 72 -9.07 9.26 6.35
N ASN A 73 -9.95 9.79 7.20
CA ASN A 73 -10.51 9.09 8.36
C ASN A 73 -9.48 8.31 9.21
N SER A 74 -8.36 8.94 9.57
CA SER A 74 -7.25 8.34 10.34
C SER A 74 -6.51 7.18 9.65
N VAL A 75 -6.76 6.94 8.37
CA VAL A 75 -5.97 6.04 7.52
C VAL A 75 -5.12 6.89 6.61
N THR A 76 -3.80 6.68 6.66
CA THR A 76 -2.89 7.29 5.69
C THR A 76 -2.43 6.25 4.69
N GLU A 77 -2.68 6.52 3.42
CA GLU A 77 -2.03 5.87 2.29
C GLU A 77 -0.76 6.65 1.94
N ILE A 78 0.36 5.95 1.78
CA ILE A 78 1.63 6.51 1.33
C ILE A 78 2.13 5.76 0.10
N TRP A 79 2.87 6.44 -0.76
CA TRP A 79 3.54 5.85 -1.92
C TRP A 79 4.80 6.62 -2.28
N LEU A 80 5.70 6.01 -3.05
CA LEU A 80 6.87 6.70 -3.59
C LEU A 80 6.58 7.17 -5.02
N PHE A 81 6.93 8.42 -5.32
CA PHE A 81 6.95 8.95 -6.69
C PHE A 81 8.40 9.02 -7.17
N LYS A 82 8.74 8.27 -8.23
CA LYS A 82 10.07 8.29 -8.84
C LYS A 82 10.16 9.43 -9.84
N LYS A 83 10.91 10.49 -9.50
CA LYS A 83 11.11 11.69 -10.32
C LYS A 83 12.01 11.42 -11.51
N THR A 84 13.10 10.69 -11.30
CA THR A 84 14.12 10.47 -12.32
C THR A 84 13.66 9.44 -13.34
N SER A 85 13.47 9.89 -14.58
CA SER A 85 13.17 9.05 -15.75
C SER A 85 14.40 8.93 -16.65
N GLN A 86 14.87 7.71 -16.85
CA GLN A 86 16.02 7.37 -17.70
C GLN A 86 15.71 6.07 -18.46
N GLN A 87 16.29 5.90 -19.65
CA GLN A 87 16.11 4.74 -20.51
C GLN A 87 17.45 4.01 -20.68
N CYS A 88 17.80 3.18 -19.71
CA CYS A 88 18.97 2.31 -19.71
C CYS A 88 18.58 0.99 -19.04
N GLU A 89 19.19 -0.12 -19.47
CA GLU A 89 18.82 -1.47 -19.04
C GLU A 89 19.54 -1.94 -17.76
N ALA A 90 20.47 -1.15 -17.22
CA ALA A 90 21.18 -1.52 -15.99
C ALA A 90 20.21 -1.45 -14.80
N TYR A 91 20.23 -2.48 -13.96
CA TYR A 91 19.36 -2.62 -12.80
C TYR A 91 20.08 -2.24 -11.50
N PHE A 92 19.40 -1.47 -10.66
CA PHE A 92 19.88 -0.99 -9.37
C PHE A 92 18.91 -1.34 -8.27
N GLU A 93 19.45 -1.64 -7.09
CA GLU A 93 18.70 -1.76 -5.84
C GLU A 93 19.34 -0.88 -4.78
N GLU A 94 18.51 -0.19 -4.01
CA GLU A 94 18.98 0.67 -2.94
C GLU A 94 17.94 0.82 -1.83
N GLU A 95 18.43 1.12 -0.64
CA GLU A 95 17.61 1.46 0.51
C GLU A 95 17.33 2.96 0.52
N ARG A 96 16.08 3.31 0.81
CA ARG A 96 15.60 4.68 0.88
C ARG A 96 14.91 4.91 2.21
N GLU A 97 15.25 6.04 2.81
CA GLU A 97 14.72 6.50 4.08
C GLU A 97 13.89 7.77 3.86
N PHE A 98 12.70 7.81 4.45
CA PHE A 98 11.83 8.99 4.41
C PHE A 98 11.31 9.30 5.81
N THR A 99 11.68 10.46 6.34
CA THR A 99 11.10 10.98 7.58
C THR A 99 9.62 11.26 7.35
N LEU A 100 8.76 10.60 8.13
CA LEU A 100 7.33 10.80 8.08
C LEU A 100 6.94 12.06 8.84
N SER A 101 5.97 12.80 8.32
CA SER A 101 5.42 13.94 9.04
C SER A 101 4.59 13.47 10.24
N GLU A 102 4.45 14.34 11.24
CA GLU A 102 3.60 14.10 12.41
C GLU A 102 2.15 13.78 12.03
N SER A 103 1.64 14.32 10.92
CA SER A 103 0.29 14.03 10.44
C SER A 103 0.14 12.56 10.01
N ILE A 104 1.15 11.98 9.35
CA ILE A 104 1.16 10.57 8.95
C ILE A 104 1.30 9.68 10.20
N LEU A 105 2.19 10.06 11.13
CA LEU A 105 2.48 9.25 12.33
C LEU A 105 1.29 9.15 13.30
N ARG A 106 0.42 10.16 13.31
CA ARG A 106 -0.81 10.20 14.12
C ARG A 106 -1.94 9.34 13.57
N SER A 107 -1.86 8.87 12.34
CA SER A 107 -2.87 8.00 11.75
C SER A 107 -2.94 6.66 12.46
N ASP A 108 -4.15 6.13 12.60
CA ASP A 108 -4.41 4.83 13.23
C ASP A 108 -3.85 3.70 12.37
N LYS A 109 -3.88 3.86 11.04
CA LYS A 109 -3.33 2.93 10.07
C LYS A 109 -2.46 3.65 9.06
N ILE A 110 -1.35 3.02 8.69
CA ILE A 110 -0.47 3.49 7.62
C ILE A 110 -0.32 2.36 6.61
N ILE A 111 -0.66 2.65 5.35
CA ILE A 111 -0.65 1.69 4.24
C ILE A 111 0.31 2.21 3.18
N LEU A 112 1.37 1.44 2.88
CA LEU A 112 2.19 1.68 1.70
C LEU A 112 1.54 1.03 0.49
N ILE A 113 1.31 1.83 -0.56
CA ILE A 113 0.83 1.38 -1.85
C ILE A 113 2.03 1.29 -2.80
N THR A 114 2.21 0.14 -3.44
CA THR A 114 3.31 -0.10 -4.38
C THR A 114 2.88 0.19 -5.82
N PRO A 115 3.83 0.35 -6.77
CA PRO A 115 3.51 0.48 -8.20
C PRO A 115 2.74 -0.72 -8.80
N SER A 116 2.77 -1.88 -8.15
CA SER A 116 1.98 -3.06 -8.53
C SER A 116 0.62 -3.11 -7.84
N GLU A 117 0.18 -1.99 -7.26
CA GLU A 117 -1.06 -1.82 -6.49
C GLU A 117 -1.18 -2.73 -5.25
N GLU A 118 -0.06 -3.29 -4.80
CA GLU A 118 -0.02 -4.04 -3.54
C GLU A 118 -0.13 -3.05 -2.37
N ARG A 119 -0.88 -3.44 -1.35
CA ARG A 119 -1.12 -2.64 -0.14
C ARG A 119 -0.47 -3.31 1.06
N ILE A 120 0.53 -2.65 1.64
CA ILE A 120 1.32 -3.17 2.76
C ILE A 120 0.98 -2.36 4.01
N SER A 121 0.42 -3.01 5.04
CA SER A 121 0.17 -2.36 6.33
C SER A 121 1.49 -2.20 7.09
N LEU A 122 1.78 -0.97 7.51
CA LEU A 122 2.99 -0.59 8.25
C LEU A 122 2.71 -0.21 9.71
N LYS A 123 1.43 0.03 10.02
CA LYS A 123 0.88 0.33 11.34
C LYS A 123 -0.59 -0.10 11.35
#